data_AF-A0A358PWF4-F1
#
_entry.id   AF-A0A358PWF4-F1
#
_cell.length_a   1.000
_cell.length_b   1.000
_cell.length_c   1.000
_cell.angle_alpha   90.00
_cell.angle_beta   90.00
_cell.angle_gamma   90.00
#
_symmetry.space_group_name_H-M   'P 1'
#
loop_
_entity.id
_entity.type
_entity.pdbx_description
1 polymer ?
#
loop_
_entity_poly.entity_id
_entity_poly.type
_entity_poly.pdbx_seq_one_letter_code
_entity_poly.pdbx_strand_id
1 'polypeptide(L)'
;MKKFKLATIALALTASVLVLGGCGSSAPAATDKTSGADLKLSQGVGQTSVFRAKVDKTTKQESYSTNYVTASAIFDQNDKIVSVQFDILEIAQASKKEGATLFPGWPSAEIKKDDVVTAVANWKTKRERGDAAYGMNWTEQVDSYQELFKGKTVAEVEQWFAKNTSDLNGTPLVSDSEKPEDQAKFAKLTDEEKTALADVTSGASISLKDDHGDFIGALKEAFENKIEVTMPAK
;
A
#
# COMPACT_ATOMS: atom_id res chain seq x y z
N MET A 1 5.87 -12.57 -29.76
CA MET A 1 7.11 -11.88 -29.35
C MET A 1 7.07 -10.43 -29.86
N LYS A 2 6.53 -9.51 -29.07
CA LYS A 2 6.51 -8.07 -29.38
C LYS A 2 7.48 -7.36 -28.43
N LYS A 3 8.45 -6.64 -29.00
CA LYS A 3 9.54 -5.96 -28.30
C LYS A 3 9.03 -4.66 -27.70
N PHE A 4 9.06 -4.52 -26.38
CA PHE A 4 8.86 -3.23 -25.71
C PHE A 4 10.15 -2.42 -25.77
N LYS A 5 10.06 -1.19 -26.29
CA LYS A 5 11.13 -0.20 -26.24
C LYS A 5 11.04 0.53 -24.89
N LEU A 6 12.14 0.54 -24.13
CA LEU A 6 12.31 1.44 -22.98
C LEU A 6 12.33 2.88 -23.49
N ALA A 7 11.41 3.71 -23.00
CA ALA A 7 11.48 5.16 -23.11
C ALA A 7 12.02 5.69 -21.77
N THR A 8 13.26 6.16 -21.77
CA THR A 8 13.86 6.87 -20.64
C THR A 8 13.27 8.28 -20.58
N ILE A 9 12.44 8.55 -19.58
CA ILE A 9 11.99 9.92 -19.27
C ILE A 9 13.07 10.56 -18.41
N ALA A 10 13.85 11.46 -19.00
CA ALA A 10 14.77 12.33 -18.29
C ALA A 10 13.99 13.56 -17.77
N LEU A 11 13.98 13.74 -16.46
CA LEU A 11 13.43 14.91 -15.79
C LEU A 11 14.43 16.07 -15.95
N ALA A 12 14.10 17.06 -16.78
CA ALA A 12 14.92 18.26 -16.97
C ALA A 12 14.61 19.28 -15.87
N LEU A 13 15.55 19.51 -14.94
CA LEU A 13 15.56 20.70 -14.10
C LEU A 13 16.24 21.84 -14.86
N THR A 14 15.47 22.84 -15.28
CA THR A 14 16.00 24.11 -15.81
C THR A 14 16.39 25.03 -14.66
N ALA A 15 17.70 25.17 -14.41
CA ALA A 15 18.25 26.25 -13.60
C ALA A 15 18.74 27.37 -14.53
N SER A 16 18.00 28.48 -14.54
CA SER A 16 18.41 29.71 -15.21
C SER A 16 19.31 30.53 -14.28
N VAL A 17 20.58 30.73 -14.63
CA VAL A 17 21.37 31.86 -14.11
C VAL A 17 22.23 32.41 -15.25
N LEU A 18 21.95 33.66 -15.61
CA LEU A 18 22.71 34.49 -16.53
C LEU A 18 23.36 35.60 -15.68
N VAL A 19 24.68 35.59 -15.51
CA VAL A 19 25.46 36.81 -15.20
C VAL A 19 26.83 36.73 -15.90
N LEU A 20 27.16 37.85 -16.54
CA LEU A 20 28.30 38.13 -17.41
C LEU A 20 29.61 38.40 -16.65
N GLY A 21 30.72 37.97 -17.25
CA GLY A 21 31.93 38.80 -17.48
C GLY A 21 33.01 38.88 -16.38
N GLY A 22 34.22 38.42 -16.70
CA GLY A 22 35.46 38.83 -16.00
C GLY A 22 36.65 37.90 -16.24
N CYS A 23 37.63 38.37 -17.01
CA CYS A 23 38.89 37.69 -17.35
C CYS A 23 39.71 37.24 -16.13
N GLY A 24 40.29 36.04 -16.18
CA GLY A 24 41.37 35.65 -15.28
C GLY A 24 41.73 34.17 -15.35
N SER A 25 42.92 33.88 -15.90
CA SER A 25 43.79 32.73 -15.59
C SER A 25 43.15 31.34 -15.40
N SER A 26 43.31 30.49 -16.42
CA SER A 26 43.05 29.06 -16.40
C SER A 26 43.81 28.33 -15.28
N ALA A 27 43.10 28.02 -14.19
CA ALA A 27 43.45 26.91 -13.28
C ALA A 27 42.66 25.66 -13.70
N PRO A 28 43.24 24.45 -13.63
CA PRO A 28 42.49 23.24 -13.91
C PRO A 28 41.33 23.12 -12.91
N ALA A 29 40.12 22.97 -13.44
CA ALA A 29 38.91 22.80 -12.64
C ALA A 29 39.10 21.65 -11.65
N ALA A 30 39.15 21.99 -10.36
CA ALA A 30 38.86 21.02 -9.32
C ALA A 30 37.51 20.41 -9.66
N THR A 31 37.48 19.09 -9.80
CA THR A 31 36.25 18.33 -9.79
C THR A 31 35.66 18.54 -8.41
N ASP A 32 34.76 19.53 -8.29
CA ASP A 32 33.80 19.58 -7.19
C ASP A 32 33.00 18.29 -7.28
N LYS A 33 33.47 17.27 -6.56
CA LYS A 33 32.58 16.26 -6.02
C LYS A 33 31.61 17.05 -5.19
N THR A 34 30.45 17.35 -5.76
CA THR A 34 29.27 17.73 -5.02
C THR A 34 29.03 16.55 -4.09
N SER A 35 29.56 16.63 -2.87
CA SER A 35 29.17 15.72 -1.81
C SER A 35 27.69 16.03 -1.62
N GLY A 36 26.82 15.18 -2.16
CA GLY A 36 25.40 15.28 -1.87
C GLY A 36 25.24 15.33 -0.36
N ALA A 37 24.44 16.26 0.16
CA ALA A 37 24.10 16.21 1.57
C ALA A 37 23.48 14.83 1.86
N ASP A 38 23.86 14.21 2.99
CA ASP A 38 23.26 12.95 3.41
C ASP A 38 21.73 13.08 3.44
N LEU A 39 21.04 12.14 2.82
CA LEU A 39 19.58 12.16 2.80
C LEU A 39 19.09 11.66 4.16
N LYS A 40 18.45 12.56 4.92
CA LYS A 40 17.78 12.19 6.17
C LYS A 40 16.44 11.56 5.84
N LEU A 41 16.34 10.27 6.11
CA LEU A 41 15.12 9.51 5.97
C LEU A 41 14.74 8.92 7.32
N SER A 42 13.51 8.46 7.44
CA SER A 42 13.10 7.55 8.51
C SER A 42 12.47 6.30 7.92
N GLN A 43 12.69 5.16 8.54
CA GLN A 43 12.05 3.90 8.16
C GLN A 43 11.21 3.41 9.32
N GLY A 44 10.01 2.92 9.05
CA GLY A 44 9.15 2.32 10.05
C GLY A 44 8.38 1.11 9.53
N VAL A 45 7.95 0.28 10.47
CA VAL A 45 7.14 -0.91 10.23
C VAL A 45 5.95 -0.91 11.19
N GLY A 46 4.77 -1.18 10.66
CA GLY A 46 3.52 -1.27 11.44
C GLY A 46 2.70 -2.48 11.03
N GLN A 47 1.85 -2.96 11.94
CA GLN A 47 1.06 -4.16 11.73
C GLN A 47 -0.30 -4.09 12.42
N THR A 48 -1.37 -4.15 11.63
CA THR A 48 -2.72 -4.32 12.17
C THR A 48 -3.16 -5.77 12.12
N SER A 49 -4.08 -6.14 13.00
CA SER A 49 -4.71 -7.46 13.05
C SER A 49 -6.22 -7.30 12.97
N VAL A 50 -6.86 -8.02 12.04
CA VAL A 50 -8.31 -8.01 11.85
C VAL A 50 -8.83 -9.44 11.85
N PHE A 51 -9.88 -9.69 12.63
CA PHE A 51 -10.62 -10.95 12.59
C PHE A 51 -11.88 -10.79 11.74
N ARG A 52 -12.07 -11.71 10.79
CA ARG A 52 -13.25 -11.79 9.94
C ARG A 52 -14.08 -12.98 10.33
N ALA A 53 -15.37 -12.75 10.58
CA ALA A 53 -16.39 -13.78 10.67
C ALA A 53 -17.52 -13.46 9.69
N LYS A 54 -17.80 -14.37 8.76
CA LYS A 54 -18.88 -14.23 7.80
C LYS A 54 -19.79 -15.45 7.85
N VAL A 55 -21.09 -15.21 7.96
CA VAL A 55 -22.13 -16.21 7.81
C VAL A 55 -22.69 -16.12 6.38
N ASP A 56 -22.65 -17.22 5.63
CA ASP A 56 -23.31 -17.28 4.34
C ASP A 56 -24.83 -17.15 4.53
N LYS A 57 -25.45 -16.20 3.81
CA LYS A 57 -26.88 -15.90 3.99
C LYS A 57 -27.78 -17.09 3.63
N THR A 58 -27.34 -17.94 2.70
CA THR A 58 -28.12 -19.04 2.14
C THR A 58 -27.83 -20.34 2.89
N THR A 59 -26.57 -20.75 2.97
CA THR A 59 -26.17 -22.04 3.57
C THR A 59 -26.04 -21.98 5.09
N LYS A 60 -26.02 -20.76 5.66
CA LYS A 60 -25.72 -20.50 7.08
C LYS A 60 -24.35 -20.98 7.52
N GLN A 61 -23.48 -21.35 6.59
CA GLN A 61 -22.11 -21.76 6.90
C GLN A 61 -21.29 -20.56 7.34
N GLU A 62 -20.49 -20.78 8.38
CA GLU A 62 -19.58 -19.78 8.91
C GLU A 62 -18.22 -19.89 8.22
N SER A 63 -17.60 -18.74 8.02
CA SER A 63 -16.26 -18.61 7.46
C SER A 63 -15.44 -17.62 8.26
N TYR A 64 -14.25 -18.04 8.66
CA TYR A 64 -13.35 -17.25 9.49
C TYR A 64 -12.00 -17.04 8.83
N SER A 65 -11.43 -15.85 9.04
CA SER A 65 -10.00 -15.60 8.83
C SER A 65 -9.45 -14.58 9.81
N THR A 66 -8.15 -14.67 10.08
CA THR A 66 -7.36 -13.63 10.75
C THR A 66 -6.41 -13.04 9.72
N ASN A 67 -6.42 -11.72 9.57
CA ASN A 67 -5.61 -11.00 8.61
C ASN A 67 -4.62 -10.11 9.38
N TYR A 68 -3.34 -10.28 9.10
CA TYR A 68 -2.29 -9.40 9.58
C TYR A 68 -1.82 -8.53 8.42
N VAL A 69 -2.14 -7.23 8.46
CA VAL A 69 -1.68 -6.28 7.45
C VAL A 69 -0.40 -5.67 7.95
N THR A 70 0.68 -5.79 7.17
CA THR A 70 1.97 -5.18 7.49
C THR A 70 2.23 -4.03 6.53
N ALA A 71 2.72 -2.91 7.05
CA ALA A 71 3.22 -1.78 6.26
C ALA A 71 4.71 -1.57 6.57
N SER A 72 5.56 -1.52 5.54
CA SER A 72 6.95 -1.09 5.64
C SER A 72 7.10 0.21 4.85
N ALA A 73 7.42 1.30 5.54
CA ALA A 73 7.40 2.64 4.96
C ALA A 73 8.71 3.40 5.16
N ILE A 74 9.07 4.21 4.17
CA ILE A 74 10.16 5.18 4.22
C ILE A 74 9.55 6.57 4.14
N PHE A 75 10.00 7.46 5.02
CA PHE A 75 9.58 8.84 5.12
C PHE A 75 10.75 9.79 4.88
N ASP A 76 10.47 10.94 4.26
CA ASP A 76 11.43 12.02 4.16
C ASP A 76 11.46 12.88 5.44
N GLN A 77 12.34 13.88 5.46
CA GLN A 77 12.51 14.83 6.57
C GLN A 77 11.25 15.68 6.90
N ASN A 78 10.26 15.70 6.00
CA ASN A 78 8.99 16.39 6.18
C ASN A 78 7.85 15.39 6.44
N ASP A 79 8.18 14.17 6.85
CA ASP A 79 7.22 13.11 7.16
C ASP A 79 6.35 12.67 5.98
N LYS A 80 6.80 12.96 4.74
CA LYS A 80 6.13 12.49 3.53
C LYS A 80 6.60 11.10 3.16
N ILE A 81 5.67 10.26 2.74
CA ILE A 81 5.92 8.89 2.31
C ILE A 81 6.76 8.93 1.02
N VAL A 82 7.99 8.46 1.11
CA VAL A 82 8.86 8.19 -0.04
C VAL A 82 8.45 6.88 -0.69
N SER A 83 8.19 5.87 0.14
CA SER A 83 7.65 4.58 -0.29
C SER A 83 6.89 3.93 0.86
N VAL A 84 5.93 3.09 0.50
CA VAL A 84 5.30 2.14 1.42
C VAL A 84 5.06 0.84 0.67
N GLN A 85 5.32 -0.28 1.34
CA GLN A 85 4.94 -1.60 0.89
C GLN A 85 3.99 -2.22 1.89
N PHE A 86 2.80 -2.61 1.41
CA PHE A 86 1.83 -3.36 2.19
C PHE A 86 1.82 -4.83 1.81
N ASP A 87 1.58 -5.70 2.77
CA ASP A 87 1.27 -7.11 2.53
C ASP A 87 0.29 -7.64 3.58
N ILE A 88 -0.33 -8.79 3.30
CA ILE A 88 -1.24 -9.44 4.23
C ILE A 88 -0.87 -10.90 4.41
N LEU A 89 -0.68 -11.33 5.66
CA LEU A 89 -0.78 -12.73 6.04
C LEU A 89 -2.23 -13.03 6.44
N GLU A 90 -2.98 -13.65 5.53
CA GLU A 90 -4.33 -14.16 5.83
C GLU A 90 -4.25 -15.64 6.25
N ILE A 91 -4.64 -15.91 7.50
CA ILE A 91 -4.83 -17.26 8.02
C ILE A 91 -6.32 -17.57 8.05
N ALA A 92 -6.76 -18.55 7.28
CA ALA A 92 -8.16 -18.93 7.13
C ALA A 92 -8.45 -20.32 7.71
N GLN A 93 -9.75 -20.57 7.96
CA GLN A 93 -10.23 -21.86 8.42
C GLN A 93 -9.92 -22.98 7.43
N ALA A 94 -9.71 -24.20 7.94
CA ALA A 94 -9.25 -25.34 7.15
C ALA A 94 -10.19 -25.70 5.97
N SER A 95 -11.48 -25.34 6.05
CA SER A 95 -12.45 -25.61 4.98
C SER A 95 -12.39 -24.62 3.81
N LYS A 96 -11.59 -23.54 3.90
CA LYS A 96 -11.40 -22.60 2.78
C LYS A 96 -10.56 -23.30 1.69
N LYS A 97 -11.14 -23.42 0.49
CA LYS A 97 -10.56 -24.24 -0.58
C LYS A 97 -9.48 -23.55 -1.41
N GLU A 98 -9.46 -22.22 -1.49
CA GLU A 98 -8.58 -21.51 -2.42
C GLU A 98 -8.00 -20.22 -1.84
N GLY A 99 -6.76 -19.91 -2.27
CA GLY A 99 -6.15 -18.60 -2.15
C GLY A 99 -5.79 -18.13 -0.75
N ALA A 100 -5.73 -19.01 0.26
CA ALA A 100 -5.43 -18.63 1.65
C ALA A 100 -4.41 -19.56 2.31
N THR A 101 -3.74 -19.02 3.32
CA THR A 101 -2.93 -19.80 4.24
C THR A 101 -3.86 -20.41 5.26
N LEU A 102 -3.77 -21.72 5.50
CA LEU A 102 -4.72 -22.45 6.34
C LEU A 102 -4.12 -22.79 7.70
N PHE A 103 -4.95 -22.75 8.74
CA PHE A 103 -4.61 -23.33 10.04
C PHE A 103 -5.31 -24.70 10.18
N PRO A 104 -4.56 -25.82 10.24
CA PRO A 104 -5.14 -27.16 10.36
C PRO A 104 -6.03 -27.30 11.59
N GLY A 105 -7.20 -27.92 11.42
CA GLY A 105 -8.15 -28.12 12.51
C GLY A 105 -8.96 -26.88 12.91
N TRP A 106 -8.57 -25.67 12.51
CA TRP A 106 -9.30 -24.46 12.91
C TRP A 106 -10.62 -24.29 12.13
N PRO A 107 -11.74 -23.94 12.80
CA PRO A 107 -11.85 -23.61 14.23
C PRO A 107 -12.18 -24.77 15.18
N SER A 108 -12.66 -25.91 14.68
CA SER A 108 -13.35 -26.90 15.52
C SER A 108 -12.97 -28.37 15.26
N ALA A 109 -12.11 -28.66 14.29
CA ALA A 109 -11.61 -29.99 14.01
C ALA A 109 -10.37 -30.33 14.85
N GLU A 110 -10.02 -31.62 14.90
CA GLU A 110 -8.85 -32.10 15.62
C GLU A 110 -7.56 -31.44 15.08
N ILE A 111 -6.74 -30.91 16.00
CA ILE A 111 -5.44 -30.31 15.67
C ILE A 111 -4.35 -31.35 15.88
N LYS A 112 -3.64 -31.70 14.80
CA LYS A 112 -2.48 -32.60 14.85
C LYS A 112 -1.19 -31.79 14.77
N LYS A 113 -0.26 -32.06 15.69
CA LYS A 113 1.01 -31.33 15.80
C LYS A 113 1.76 -31.27 14.46
N ASP A 114 1.93 -32.42 13.81
CA ASP A 114 2.72 -32.50 12.58
C ASP A 114 2.07 -31.72 11.43
N ASP A 115 0.74 -31.77 11.32
CA ASP A 115 -0.02 -30.96 10.35
C ASP A 115 0.19 -29.46 10.59
N VAL A 116 0.16 -29.01 11.85
CA VAL A 116 0.40 -27.61 12.20
C VAL A 116 1.83 -27.19 11.85
N VAL A 117 2.84 -27.99 12.21
CA VAL A 117 4.24 -27.69 11.91
C VAL A 117 4.45 -27.57 10.40
N THR A 118 3.92 -28.52 9.62
CA THR A 118 3.99 -28.47 8.16
C THR A 118 3.24 -27.26 7.58
N ALA A 119 2.04 -26.95 8.10
CA ALA A 119 1.26 -25.81 7.61
C ALA A 119 1.99 -24.49 7.87
N VAL A 120 2.42 -24.23 9.11
CA VAL A 120 3.10 -22.98 9.50
C VAL A 120 4.38 -22.76 8.69
N ALA A 121 5.17 -23.81 8.47
CA ALA A 121 6.38 -23.71 7.65
C ALA A 121 6.11 -23.33 6.17
N ASN A 122 4.87 -23.47 5.70
CA ASN A 122 4.44 -23.14 4.34
C ASN A 122 3.49 -21.93 4.30
N TRP A 123 3.33 -21.21 5.41
CA TRP A 123 2.55 -19.98 5.43
C TRP A 123 3.18 -18.93 4.50
N LYS A 124 2.32 -18.25 3.75
CA LYS A 124 2.72 -17.25 2.76
C LYS A 124 1.83 -16.04 2.90
N THR A 125 2.41 -14.87 2.74
CA THR A 125 1.64 -13.64 2.55
C THR A 125 0.91 -13.67 1.21
N LYS A 126 0.01 -12.71 0.98
CA LYS A 126 -0.69 -12.57 -0.31
C LYS A 126 0.28 -12.33 -1.46
N ARG A 127 1.30 -11.47 -1.27
CA ARG A 127 2.31 -11.24 -2.32
C ARG A 127 3.15 -12.49 -2.60
N GLU A 128 3.62 -13.20 -1.58
CA GLU A 128 4.41 -14.43 -1.75
C GLU A 128 3.62 -15.55 -2.45
N ARG A 129 2.31 -15.59 -2.22
CA ARG A 129 1.41 -16.54 -2.87
C ARG A 129 1.15 -16.18 -4.34
N GLY A 130 1.09 -14.88 -4.63
CA GLY A 130 0.86 -14.33 -5.97
C GLY A 130 -0.62 -14.29 -6.38
N ASP A 131 -0.94 -13.33 -7.24
CA ASP A 131 -2.31 -12.98 -7.65
C ASP A 131 -3.08 -14.13 -8.33
N ALA A 132 -2.38 -14.96 -9.10
CA ALA A 132 -2.98 -16.13 -9.77
C ALA A 132 -3.62 -17.11 -8.78
N ALA A 133 -3.05 -17.24 -7.57
CA ALA A 133 -3.59 -18.13 -6.54
C ALA A 133 -4.80 -17.53 -5.82
N TYR A 134 -4.97 -16.21 -5.86
CA TYR A 134 -6.14 -15.52 -5.28
C TYR A 134 -7.27 -15.34 -6.30
N GLY A 135 -6.98 -15.48 -7.60
CA GLY A 135 -7.96 -15.28 -8.68
C GLY A 135 -8.31 -13.82 -8.94
N MET A 136 -7.50 -12.87 -8.43
CA MET A 136 -7.65 -11.43 -8.69
C MET A 136 -6.27 -10.77 -8.72
N ASN A 137 -6.18 -9.60 -9.35
CA ASN A 137 -4.96 -8.78 -9.41
C ASN A 137 -4.69 -7.98 -8.11
N TRP A 138 -4.73 -8.65 -6.96
CA TRP A 138 -4.66 -7.99 -5.65
C TRP A 138 -3.39 -7.14 -5.49
N THR A 139 -2.24 -7.65 -5.96
CA THR A 139 -0.95 -6.96 -5.87
C THR A 139 -0.97 -5.65 -6.65
N GLU A 140 -1.48 -5.65 -7.88
CA GLU A 140 -1.58 -4.44 -8.71
C GLU A 140 -2.47 -3.37 -8.07
N GLN A 141 -3.56 -3.78 -7.43
CA GLN A 141 -4.45 -2.86 -6.73
C GLN A 141 -3.79 -2.23 -5.50
N VAL A 142 -3.07 -3.02 -4.70
CA VAL A 142 -2.31 -2.49 -3.56
C VAL A 142 -1.20 -1.57 -4.03
N ASP A 143 -0.48 -1.93 -5.10
CA ASP A 143 0.58 -1.10 -5.66
C ASP A 143 0.05 0.25 -6.14
N SER A 144 -1.17 0.29 -6.72
CA SER A 144 -1.83 1.55 -7.10
C SER A 144 -2.05 2.48 -5.90
N TYR A 145 -2.45 1.93 -4.73
CA TYR A 145 -2.55 2.74 -3.51
C TYR A 145 -1.19 3.18 -2.97
N GLN A 146 -0.17 2.33 -3.03
CA GLN A 146 1.18 2.69 -2.60
C GLN A 146 1.72 3.87 -3.43
N GLU A 147 1.49 3.87 -4.74
CA GLU A 147 1.84 5.00 -5.62
C GLU A 147 1.03 6.25 -5.27
N LEU A 148 -0.29 6.12 -5.05
CA LEU A 148 -1.14 7.23 -4.62
C LEU A 148 -0.63 7.88 -3.32
N PHE A 149 -0.07 7.10 -2.39
CA PHE A 149 0.38 7.59 -1.10
C PHE A 149 1.74 8.30 -1.15
N LYS A 150 2.54 8.11 -2.22
CA LYS A 150 3.84 8.78 -2.35
C LYS A 150 3.69 10.31 -2.31
N GLY A 151 4.60 10.97 -1.59
CA GLY A 151 4.62 12.41 -1.39
C GLY A 151 3.56 12.96 -0.42
N LYS A 152 2.68 12.10 0.11
CA LYS A 152 1.71 12.45 1.16
C LYS A 152 2.27 12.14 2.54
N THR A 153 1.86 12.91 3.53
CA THR A 153 1.98 12.56 4.94
C THR A 153 0.91 11.52 5.30
N VAL A 154 1.10 10.79 6.42
CA VAL A 154 0.07 9.86 6.92
C VAL A 154 -1.26 10.57 7.16
N ALA A 155 -1.24 11.80 7.71
CA ALA A 155 -2.45 12.59 7.93
C ALA A 155 -3.18 12.91 6.61
N GLU A 156 -2.46 13.25 5.54
CA GLU A 156 -3.05 13.46 4.21
C GLU A 156 -3.66 12.16 3.64
N VAL A 157 -3.05 11.00 3.91
CA VAL A 157 -3.61 9.69 3.53
C VAL A 157 -4.88 9.37 4.31
N GLU A 158 -4.90 9.59 5.63
CA GLU A 158 -6.10 9.41 6.47
C GLU A 158 -7.25 10.32 6.00
N GLN A 159 -6.95 11.58 5.68
CA GLN A 159 -7.93 12.53 5.15
C GLN A 159 -8.45 12.09 3.78
N TRP A 160 -7.56 11.65 2.89
CA TRP A 160 -7.96 11.13 1.58
C TRP A 160 -8.88 9.92 1.74
N PHE A 161 -8.53 8.95 2.60
CA PHE A 161 -9.36 7.79 2.88
C PHE A 161 -10.74 8.22 3.39
N ALA A 162 -10.79 9.02 4.45
CA ALA A 162 -12.05 9.46 5.06
C ALA A 162 -12.96 10.19 4.08
N LYS A 163 -12.41 10.93 3.12
CA LYS A 163 -13.18 11.67 2.12
C LYS A 163 -13.63 10.81 0.93
N ASN A 164 -12.78 9.90 0.46
CA ASN A 164 -12.93 9.27 -0.86
C ASN A 164 -13.34 7.80 -0.83
N THR A 165 -13.50 7.20 0.35
CA THR A 165 -13.96 5.81 0.48
C THR A 165 -15.35 5.73 1.13
N SER A 166 -16.04 4.61 0.91
CA SER A 166 -17.31 4.30 1.54
C SER A 166 -17.11 4.06 3.04
N ASP A 167 -17.94 4.70 3.87
CA ASP A 167 -17.95 4.44 5.31
C ASP A 167 -18.50 3.05 5.66
N LEU A 168 -19.12 2.37 4.69
CA LEU A 168 -19.75 1.07 4.89
C LEU A 168 -18.77 -0.10 4.74
N ASN A 169 -17.71 0.07 3.93
CA ASN A 169 -16.80 -1.02 3.60
C ASN A 169 -15.37 -0.58 3.23
N GLY A 170 -15.03 0.71 3.27
CA GLY A 170 -13.69 1.22 3.01
C GLY A 170 -13.19 1.13 1.56
N THR A 171 -14.05 0.74 0.60
CA THR A 171 -13.70 0.79 -0.83
C THR A 171 -13.79 2.22 -1.36
N PRO A 172 -13.01 2.61 -2.39
CA PRO A 172 -13.18 3.89 -3.07
C PRO A 172 -14.63 4.11 -3.52
N LEU A 173 -15.11 5.36 -3.42
CA LEU A 173 -16.43 5.71 -3.92
C LEU A 173 -16.46 5.67 -5.45
N VAL A 174 -17.57 5.19 -6.00
CA VAL A 174 -17.83 5.14 -7.45
C VAL A 174 -19.14 5.84 -7.77
N SER A 175 -19.22 6.42 -8.98
CA SER A 175 -20.37 7.23 -9.40
C SER A 175 -21.66 6.43 -9.59
N ASP A 176 -21.54 5.13 -9.82
CA ASP A 176 -22.64 4.19 -10.07
C ASP A 176 -23.00 3.33 -8.85
N SER A 177 -22.55 3.72 -7.64
CA SER A 177 -22.92 3.01 -6.41
C SER A 177 -24.44 2.99 -6.23
N GLU A 178 -24.99 1.82 -5.92
CA GLU A 178 -26.42 1.64 -5.60
C GLU A 178 -26.77 2.03 -4.16
N LYS A 179 -25.77 2.37 -3.34
CA LYS A 179 -25.94 2.69 -1.91
C LYS A 179 -26.17 4.19 -1.72
N PRO A 180 -27.31 4.63 -1.15
CA PRO A 180 -27.61 6.05 -0.97
C PRO A 180 -26.57 6.83 -0.16
N GLU A 181 -25.94 6.19 0.82
CA GLU A 181 -24.89 6.79 1.65
C GLU A 181 -23.64 7.12 0.83
N ASP A 182 -23.23 6.21 -0.04
CA ASP A 182 -22.07 6.39 -0.92
C ASP A 182 -22.36 7.46 -1.98
N GLN A 183 -23.57 7.46 -2.56
CA GLN A 183 -24.00 8.49 -3.51
C GLN A 183 -23.96 9.88 -2.87
N ALA A 184 -24.50 10.00 -1.66
CA ALA A 184 -24.51 11.26 -0.91
C ALA A 184 -23.10 11.75 -0.56
N LYS A 185 -22.17 10.83 -0.28
CA LYS A 185 -20.76 11.16 -0.01
C LYS A 185 -20.03 11.57 -1.29
N PHE A 186 -20.20 10.81 -2.37
CA PHE A 186 -19.61 11.10 -3.69
C PHE A 186 -20.09 12.45 -4.26
N ALA A 187 -21.38 12.80 -4.06
CA ALA A 187 -21.95 14.06 -4.52
C ALA A 187 -21.31 15.32 -3.88
N LYS A 188 -20.62 15.18 -2.74
CA LYS A 188 -19.93 16.28 -2.05
C LYS A 188 -18.53 16.54 -2.58
N LEU A 189 -18.00 15.66 -3.43
CA LEU A 189 -16.69 15.84 -4.06
C LEU A 189 -16.76 16.91 -5.15
N THR A 190 -15.68 17.68 -5.31
CA THR A 190 -15.53 18.56 -6.48
C THR A 190 -15.34 17.73 -7.74
N ASP A 191 -15.47 18.36 -8.91
CA ASP A 191 -15.29 17.64 -10.17
C ASP A 191 -13.83 17.17 -10.36
N GLU A 192 -12.85 17.96 -9.92
CA GLU A 192 -11.44 17.55 -9.90
C GLU A 192 -11.21 16.36 -8.98
N GLU A 193 -11.87 16.34 -7.82
CA GLU A 193 -11.77 15.23 -6.87
C GLU A 193 -12.40 13.96 -7.42
N LYS A 194 -13.53 14.06 -8.12
CA LYS A 194 -14.13 12.92 -8.81
C LYS A 194 -13.24 12.39 -9.91
N THR A 195 -12.57 13.26 -10.68
CA THR A 195 -11.60 12.83 -11.69
C THR A 195 -10.41 12.12 -11.06
N ALA A 196 -9.80 12.70 -10.02
CA ALA A 196 -8.69 12.08 -9.32
C ALA A 196 -9.09 10.73 -8.68
N LEU A 197 -10.31 10.62 -8.16
CA LEU A 197 -10.84 9.37 -7.63
C LEU A 197 -11.07 8.33 -8.73
N ALA A 198 -11.61 8.74 -9.88
CA ALA A 198 -11.79 7.85 -11.03
C ALA A 198 -10.46 7.24 -11.48
N ASP A 199 -9.39 8.05 -11.53
CA ASP A 199 -8.03 7.58 -11.85
C ASP A 199 -7.56 6.51 -10.85
N VAL A 200 -7.78 6.72 -9.55
CA VAL A 200 -7.48 5.71 -8.52
C VAL A 200 -8.32 4.45 -8.71
N THR A 201 -9.63 4.57 -8.91
CA THR A 201 -10.53 3.43 -9.05
C THR A 201 -10.27 2.59 -10.30
N SER A 202 -9.60 3.15 -11.31
CA SER A 202 -9.16 2.42 -12.50
C SER A 202 -8.06 1.38 -12.18
N GLY A 203 -7.27 1.65 -11.13
CA GLY A 203 -6.17 0.78 -10.69
C GLY A 203 -6.51 -0.06 -9.46
N ALA A 204 -7.43 0.39 -8.58
CA ALA A 204 -7.75 -0.30 -7.34
C ALA A 204 -9.22 -0.16 -6.91
N SER A 205 -9.84 -1.28 -6.52
CA SER A 205 -11.20 -1.34 -5.98
C SER A 205 -11.30 -2.09 -4.64
N ILE A 206 -10.22 -2.74 -4.17
CA ILE A 206 -10.19 -3.33 -2.83
C ILE A 206 -10.37 -2.27 -1.74
N SER A 207 -10.90 -2.71 -0.59
CA SER A 207 -10.98 -1.90 0.60
C SER A 207 -9.60 -1.62 1.20
N LEU A 208 -9.40 -0.38 1.67
CA LEU A 208 -8.24 0.00 2.47
C LEU A 208 -8.44 -0.23 3.98
N LYS A 209 -9.69 -0.44 4.41
CA LYS A 209 -10.03 -0.70 5.82
C LYS A 209 -11.40 -1.36 5.92
N ASP A 210 -11.41 -2.66 6.17
CA ASP A 210 -12.59 -3.47 6.49
C ASP A 210 -12.18 -4.78 7.19
N ASP A 211 -13.08 -5.76 7.24
CA ASP A 211 -12.81 -7.08 7.83
C ASP A 211 -11.70 -7.88 7.10
N HIS A 212 -11.26 -7.47 5.90
CA HIS A 212 -10.15 -8.10 5.20
C HIS A 212 -8.79 -7.51 5.60
N GLY A 213 -8.76 -6.34 6.25
CA GLY A 213 -7.53 -5.71 6.73
C GLY A 213 -7.65 -4.20 6.98
N ASP A 214 -6.72 -3.64 7.74
CA ASP A 214 -6.61 -2.20 8.02
C ASP A 214 -5.24 -1.66 7.56
N PHE A 215 -5.16 -1.27 6.28
CA PHE A 215 -3.95 -0.73 5.67
C PHE A 215 -3.60 0.66 6.21
N ILE A 216 -4.63 1.49 6.48
CA ILE A 216 -4.46 2.84 7.02
C ILE A 216 -3.85 2.78 8.43
N GLY A 217 -4.37 1.89 9.27
CA GLY A 217 -3.82 1.66 10.60
C GLY A 217 -2.39 1.14 10.57
N ALA A 218 -2.06 0.21 9.66
CA ALA A 218 -0.70 -0.33 9.55
C ALA A 218 0.31 0.74 9.10
N LEU A 219 -0.08 1.62 8.16
CA LEU A 219 0.74 2.76 7.74
C LEU A 219 0.95 3.76 8.89
N LYS A 220 -0.09 4.02 9.67
CA LYS A 220 0.01 4.91 10.83
C LYS A 220 0.97 4.35 11.89
N GLU A 221 0.85 3.08 12.21
CA GLU A 221 1.76 2.43 13.15
C GLU A 221 3.21 2.42 12.61
N ALA A 222 3.40 2.22 11.29
CA ALA A 222 4.71 2.32 10.67
C ALA A 222 5.31 3.73 10.86
N PHE A 223 4.49 4.77 10.75
CA PHE A 223 4.93 6.14 10.99
C PHE A 223 5.26 6.42 12.46
N GLU A 224 4.44 5.92 13.39
CA GLU A 224 4.67 6.07 14.83
C GLU A 224 5.92 5.32 15.30
N ASN A 225 6.23 4.18 14.68
CA ASN A 225 7.39 3.34 14.97
C ASN A 225 8.64 3.69 14.14
N LYS A 226 8.63 4.79 13.38
CA LYS A 226 9.74 5.12 12.49
C LYS A 226 11.01 5.45 13.28
N ILE A 227 12.15 5.01 12.75
CA ILE A 227 13.48 5.35 13.24
C ILE A 227 14.23 6.10 12.15
N GLU A 228 15.08 7.07 12.54
CA GLU A 228 15.93 7.77 11.59
C GLU A 228 16.91 6.78 10.95
N VAL A 229 17.05 6.87 9.62
CA VAL A 229 18.02 6.11 8.84
C VAL A 229 18.86 7.07 8.02
N THR A 230 20.18 6.90 8.07
CA THR A 230 21.11 7.70 7.29
C THR A 230 21.48 6.93 6.03
N MET A 231 21.18 7.52 4.86
CA MET A 231 21.69 7.02 3.60
C MET A 231 22.94 7.83 3.22
N PRO A 232 24.13 7.20 3.18
CA PRO A 232 25.34 7.92 2.79
C PRO A 232 25.22 8.38 1.34
N ALA A 233 25.56 9.65 1.10
CA ALA A 233 25.69 10.15 -0.26
C ALA A 233 26.75 9.34 -1.04
N LYS A 234 26.43 8.97 -2.28
CA LYS A 234 27.35 8.27 -3.18
C LYS A 234 28.25 9.25 -3.94
#